data_AF-A0A6I2RJH9-F1
#
_entry.id   AF-A0A6I2RJH9-F1
#
_cell.length_a   1.000
_cell.length_b   1.000
_cell.length_c   1.000
_cell.angle_alpha   90.00
_cell.angle_beta   90.00
_cell.angle_gamma   90.00
#
_symmetry.space_group_name_H-M   'P 1'
#
loop_
_entity.id
_entity.type
_entity.pdbx_description
1 polymer ?
#
loop_
_entity_poly.entity_id
_entity_poly.type
_entity_poly.pdbx_seq_one_letter_code
_entity_poly.pdbx_strand_id
1 'polypeptide(L)'
;MGKYEFSLRQEVLLEKGASVLGDLFRFKRQHGITDQADPISVLYGLVWSAKQEILISETETELEQIEGQFNLANRFIAKMAGGLNE
;
A
#
# COMPACT_ATOMS: atom_id res chain seq x y z
N MET A 1 -11.07 -21.14 4.85
CA MET A 1 -11.39 -19.95 5.67
C MET A 1 -12.89 -19.73 5.63
N GLY A 2 -13.51 -19.38 6.75
CA GLY A 2 -14.95 -19.04 6.79
C GLY A 2 -15.23 -17.66 6.18
N LYS A 3 -16.50 -17.37 5.83
CA LYS A 3 -16.90 -16.05 5.29
C LYS A 3 -16.56 -14.90 6.23
N TYR A 4 -16.77 -15.10 7.53
CA TYR A 4 -16.45 -14.09 8.54
C TYR A 4 -14.95 -13.80 8.60
N GLU A 5 -14.13 -14.86 8.64
CA GLU A 5 -12.67 -14.73 8.63
C GLU A 5 -12.20 -14.00 7.37
N PHE A 6 -12.78 -14.31 6.20
CA PHE A 6 -12.48 -13.64 4.93
C PHE A 6 -12.76 -12.14 4.98
N SER A 7 -13.96 -11.76 5.41
CA SER A 7 -14.31 -10.34 5.54
C SER A 7 -13.45 -9.62 6.58
N LEU A 8 -13.09 -10.28 7.68
CA LEU A 8 -12.16 -9.72 8.65
C LEU A 8 -10.76 -9.49 8.03
N ARG A 9 -10.28 -10.41 7.20
CA ARG A 9 -9.01 -10.23 6.49
C ARG A 9 -9.07 -9.06 5.52
N GLN A 10 -10.18 -8.88 4.79
CA GLN A 10 -10.38 -7.71 3.93
C GLN A 10 -10.31 -6.41 4.75
N GLU A 11 -10.94 -6.35 5.92
CA GLU A 11 -10.92 -5.18 6.81
C GLU A 11 -9.49 -4.83 7.28
N VAL A 12 -8.73 -5.83 7.74
CA VAL A 12 -7.32 -5.65 8.14
C VAL A 12 -6.47 -5.13 6.98
N LEU A 13 -6.68 -5.65 5.77
CA LEU A 13 -5.94 -5.17 4.59
C LEU A 13 -6.34 -3.76 4.18
N LEU A 14 -7.60 -3.36 4.37
CA LEU A 14 -8.03 -1.98 4.13
C LEU A 14 -7.31 -1.01 5.07
N GLU A 15 -7.19 -1.35 6.35
CA GLU A 15 -6.45 -0.54 7.32
C GLU A 15 -4.96 -0.47 6.96
N LYS A 16 -4.34 -1.61 6.65
CA LYS A 16 -2.94 -1.68 6.22
C LYS A 16 -2.69 -0.81 4.98
N GLY A 17 -3.54 -0.91 3.97
CA GLY A 17 -3.45 -0.09 2.75
C GLY A 17 -3.60 1.40 3.03
N ALA A 18 -4.50 1.79 3.94
CA ALA A 18 -4.65 3.18 4.36
C ALA A 18 -3.39 3.72 5.07
N SER A 19 -2.76 2.91 5.93
CA SER A 19 -1.50 3.28 6.58
C SER A 19 -0.39 3.52 5.56
N VAL A 20 -0.22 2.60 4.60
CA VAL A 20 0.79 2.71 3.53
C VAL A 20 0.58 3.98 2.70
N LEU A 21 -0.67 4.27 2.31
CA LEU A 21 -1.01 5.51 1.59
C LEU A 21 -0.68 6.75 2.40
N GLY A 22 -0.95 6.71 3.71
CA GLY A 22 -0.60 7.79 4.63
C GLY A 22 0.90 8.05 4.68
N ASP A 23 1.72 7.00 4.74
CA ASP A 23 3.19 7.10 4.73
C ASP A 23 3.71 7.64 3.39
N LEU A 24 3.22 7.13 2.27
CA LEU A 24 3.57 7.64 0.94
C LEU A 24 3.21 9.12 0.79
N PHE A 25 2.00 9.51 1.23
CA PHE A 25 1.57 10.90 1.18
C PHE A 25 2.45 11.82 2.02
N ARG A 26 2.77 11.42 3.26
CA ARG A 26 3.68 12.16 4.14
C ARG A 26 5.06 12.31 3.51
N PHE A 27 5.60 11.23 2.95
CA PHE A 27 6.90 11.23 2.27
C PHE A 27 6.89 12.20 1.08
N LYS A 28 5.89 12.12 0.17
CA LYS A 28 5.76 13.06 -0.95
C LYS A 28 5.75 14.51 -0.48
N ARG A 29 4.99 14.80 0.57
CA ARG A 29 4.88 16.15 1.13
C ARG A 29 6.19 16.65 1.72
N GLN A 30 6.93 15.81 2.44
CA GLN A 30 8.22 16.16 3.05
C GLN A 30 9.30 16.43 1.99
N HIS A 31 9.26 15.71 0.88
CA HIS A 31 10.25 15.81 -0.21
C HIS A 31 9.81 16.71 -1.37
N GLY A 32 8.66 17.39 -1.28
CA GLY A 32 8.17 18.30 -2.32
C GLY A 32 7.84 17.60 -3.65
N ILE A 33 7.51 16.30 -3.62
CA ILE A 33 7.21 15.51 -4.82
C ILE A 33 5.83 15.88 -5.35
N THR A 34 5.81 16.55 -6.50
CA THR A 34 4.58 16.96 -7.20
C THR A 34 4.41 16.30 -8.56
N ASP A 35 5.48 15.76 -9.15
CA ASP A 35 5.43 15.05 -10.42
C ASP A 35 4.65 13.74 -10.29
N GLN A 36 3.76 13.48 -11.24
CA GLN A 36 2.96 12.26 -11.32
C GLN A 36 3.79 11.08 -11.83
N ALA A 37 4.85 11.35 -12.62
CA ALA A 37 5.76 10.32 -13.11
C ALA A 37 6.81 9.90 -12.05
N ASP A 38 6.90 10.63 -10.93
CA ASP A 38 7.79 10.26 -9.83
C ASP A 38 7.47 8.85 -9.29
N PRO A 39 8.47 7.99 -9.03
CA PRO A 39 8.24 6.64 -8.54
C PRO A 39 7.36 6.55 -7.29
N ILE A 40 7.41 7.52 -6.38
CA ILE A 40 6.56 7.57 -5.18
C ILE A 40 5.11 7.90 -5.56
N SER A 41 4.90 8.78 -6.54
CA SER A 41 3.56 9.08 -7.07
C SER A 41 2.96 7.86 -7.76
N VAL A 42 3.74 7.15 -8.58
CA VAL A 42 3.31 5.91 -9.21
C VAL A 42 2.97 4.84 -8.16
N LEU A 43 3.83 4.66 -7.16
CA LEU A 43 3.62 3.70 -6.07
C LEU A 43 2.36 4.03 -5.25
N TYR A 44 2.09 5.32 -4.99
CA TYR A 44 0.85 5.76 -4.35
C TYR A 44 -0.39 5.34 -5.16
N GLY A 45 -0.36 5.53 -6.49
CA GLY A 45 -1.44 5.10 -7.38
C GLY A 45 -1.65 3.58 -7.37
N LEU A 46 -0.57 2.81 -7.38
CA LEU A 46 -0.63 1.34 -7.31
C LEU A 46 -1.25 0.85 -6.00
N VAL A 47 -0.80 1.38 -4.86
CA VAL A 47 -1.36 1.03 -3.54
C VAL A 47 -2.83 1.44 -3.45
N TRP A 48 -3.20 2.60 -4.02
CA TRP A 48 -4.59 3.04 -4.06
C TRP A 48 -5.47 2.05 -4.82
N SER A 49 -5.05 1.62 -6.02
CA SER A 49 -5.78 0.62 -6.82
C SER A 49 -5.89 -0.72 -6.09
N ALA A 50 -4.78 -1.23 -5.55
CA ALA A 50 -4.76 -2.49 -4.81
C ALA A 50 -5.70 -2.48 -3.59
N LYS A 51 -5.82 -1.32 -2.91
CA LYS A 51 -6.77 -1.16 -1.80
C LYS A 51 -8.23 -1.25 -2.26
N GLN A 52 -8.56 -0.78 -3.46
CA GLN A 52 -9.91 -0.93 -4.01
C GLN A 52 -10.22 -2.39 -4.38
N GLU A 53 -9.21 -3.11 -4.88
CA GLU A 53 -9.32 -4.52 -5.27
C GLU A 53 -9.68 -5.44 -4.09
N ILE A 54 -9.33 -5.07 -2.85
CA ILE A 54 -9.69 -5.84 -1.64
C ILE A 54 -11.20 -6.10 -1.58
N LEU A 55 -12.03 -5.10 -1.89
CA LEU A 55 -13.49 -5.19 -1.73
C LEU A 55 -14.14 -6.13 -2.74
N ILE A 56 -13.49 -6.36 -3.88
CA ILE A 56 -13.98 -7.24 -4.95
C ILE A 56 -13.25 -8.60 -4.98
N SER A 57 -12.26 -8.80 -4.11
CA SER A 57 -11.54 -10.06 -4.01
C SER A 57 -12.45 -11.15 -3.47
N GLU A 58 -12.35 -12.35 -4.05
CA GLU A 58 -13.16 -13.52 -3.69
C GLU A 58 -12.31 -14.67 -3.11
N THR A 59 -10.99 -14.56 -3.20
CA THR A 59 -10.04 -15.61 -2.81
C THR A 59 -8.94 -15.11 -1.87
N GLU A 60 -8.43 -16.02 -1.03
CA GLU A 60 -7.28 -15.72 -0.15
C GLU A 60 -6.03 -15.35 -0.96
N THR A 61 -5.84 -16.00 -2.11
CA THR A 61 -4.69 -15.74 -2.98
C THR A 61 -4.67 -14.29 -3.49
N GLU A 62 -5.83 -13.72 -3.82
CA GLU A 62 -5.93 -12.30 -4.21
C GLU A 62 -5.56 -11.38 -3.05
N LEU A 63 -6.08 -11.67 -1.85
CA LEU A 63 -5.74 -10.92 -0.63
C LEU A 63 -4.25 -11.00 -0.29
N GLU A 64 -3.61 -12.17 -0.47
CA GLU A 64 -2.17 -12.36 -0.29
C GLU A 64 -1.35 -11.57 -1.31
N GLN A 65 -1.79 -11.52 -2.58
CA GLN A 65 -1.14 -10.71 -3.61
C GLN A 65 -1.20 -9.22 -3.28
N ILE A 66 -2.38 -8.72 -2.89
CA ILE A 66 -2.56 -7.33 -2.44
C ILE A 66 -1.68 -7.04 -1.22
N GLU A 67 -1.65 -7.95 -0.26
CA GLU A 67 -0.78 -7.82 0.92
C GLU A 67 0.71 -7.71 0.53
N GLY A 68 1.14 -8.52 -0.44
CA GLY A 68 2.47 -8.45 -1.04
C GLY A 68 2.80 -7.09 -1.63
N GLN A 69 1.85 -6.46 -2.33
CA GLN A 69 2.01 -5.12 -2.90
C GLN A 69 2.18 -4.06 -1.80
N PHE A 70 1.41 -4.13 -0.72
CA PHE A 70 1.57 -3.24 0.43
C PHE A 70 2.92 -3.42 1.13
N ASN A 71 3.37 -4.68 1.29
CA ASN A 71 4.67 -4.98 1.88
C ASN A 71 5.82 -4.43 1.02
N LEU A 72 5.71 -4.52 -0.31
CA LEU A 72 6.66 -3.93 -1.23
C LEU A 72 6.72 -2.41 -1.07
N ALA A 73 5.57 -1.74 -1.03
CA ALA A 73 5.49 -0.29 -0.89
C ALA A 73 6.15 0.20 0.42
N ASN A 74 5.86 -0.47 1.55
CA ASN A 74 6.48 -0.14 2.83
C ASN A 74 8.00 -0.33 2.80
N ARG A 75 8.48 -1.43 2.22
CA ARG A 75 9.93 -1.68 2.08
C ARG A 75 10.60 -0.64 1.20
N PHE A 76 9.92 -0.19 0.14
CA PHE A 76 10.43 0.85 -0.75
C PHE A 76 10.62 2.17 -0.01
N ILE A 77 9.59 2.65 0.70
CA ILE A 77 9.68 3.88 1.50
C ILE A 77 10.74 3.77 2.59
N ALA A 78 10.79 2.64 3.31
CA ALA A 78 11.76 2.44 4.38
C ALA A 78 13.21 2.53 3.87
N LYS A 79 13.50 1.97 2.69
CA LYS A 79 14.83 2.09 2.06
C LYS A 79 15.13 3.51 1.61
N MET A 80 14.16 4.20 1.02
CA MET A 80 14.33 5.60 0.59
C MET A 80 14.59 6.52 1.79
N ALA A 81 13.81 6.38 2.87
CA ALA A 81 13.97 7.16 4.09
C ALA A 81 15.28 6.82 4.85
N GLY A 82 15.71 5.56 4.82
CA GLY A 82 16.96 5.12 5.45
C GLY A 82 18.21 5.58 4.70
N GLY A 83 18.18 5.59 3.36
CA GLY A 83 19.30 6.04 2.52
C GLY A 83 19.43 7.56 2.38
N LEU A 84 18.51 8.34 2.94
CA LEU A 84 18.55 9.81 2.96
C LEU A 84 19.26 10.38 4.21
N ASN A 85 19.69 9.52 5.14
CA ASN A 85 20.38 9.90 6.38
C ASN A 85 21.90 9.57 6.36
N GLU A 86 22.46 9.24 5.21
CA GLU A 86 23.92 9.07 4.96
C GLU A 86 24.42 10.19 4.04
#